data_AF-A0AAW1B2G1-F1
#
_entry.id   AF-A0AAW1B2G1-F1
#
_cell.length_a   1.000
_cell.length_b   1.000
_cell.length_c   1.000
_cell.angle_alpha   90.00
_cell.angle_beta   90.00
_cell.angle_gamma   90.00
#
_symmetry.space_group_name_H-M   'P 1'
#
loop_
_entity.id
_entity.type
_entity.pdbx_description
1 polymer ?
#
loop_
_entity_poly.entity_id
_entity_poly.type
_entity_poly.pdbx_seq_one_letter_code
_entity_poly.pdbx_strand_id
1 'polypeptide(L)'
;TTVSLSSIHKRPNTGAIQSHLTQKLKEEPWFRDNRSLLTYQDGLAWKESKLYLPISLRIQTLQCSHDAKQVGHFGFLKTLHFMRWQFWWPGMKKDIESYVKSCATCAAIKKKKSPGKPPGLLQQIKDPCQPWEEIAMGFIVELPESRGNIVIWTVTDLFSFQHLFGISSAPKLARVFLKHIYQLHGVLKRIISIYCKILEGVCKTDWVYPGTFICFSSEY
;
A
#
# COMPACT_ATOMS: atom_id res chain seq x y z
N THR A 1 3.63 33.09 1.92
CA THR A 1 2.39 33.79 1.54
C THR A 1 1.41 32.76 1.01
N THR A 2 0.47 32.35 1.85
CA THR A 2 -0.45 31.21 1.64
C THR A 2 -1.63 31.63 0.77
N VAL A 3 -1.77 31.06 -0.43
CA VAL A 3 -2.97 31.22 -1.25
C VAL A 3 -3.99 30.16 -0.84
N SER A 4 -5.09 30.62 -0.24
CA SER A 4 -6.23 29.80 0.19
C SER A 4 -6.95 29.15 -1.00
N LEU A 5 -7.36 27.88 -0.84
CA LEU A 5 -8.16 27.07 -1.77
C LEU A 5 -9.48 27.75 -2.20
N SER A 6 -9.97 28.73 -1.44
CA SER A 6 -11.13 29.55 -1.80
C SER A 6 -10.92 30.47 -3.01
N SER A 7 -9.67 30.62 -3.48
CA SER A 7 -9.34 31.51 -4.61
C SER A 7 -9.53 30.87 -5.99
N ILE A 8 -9.75 29.56 -6.06
CA ILE A 8 -9.88 28.81 -7.33
C ILE A 8 -11.33 28.89 -7.89
N HIS A 9 -12.29 29.39 -7.10
CA HIS A 9 -13.70 29.52 -7.51
C HIS A 9 -14.08 30.91 -8.04
N LYS A 10 -13.15 31.87 -8.10
CA LYS A 10 -13.41 33.12 -8.80
C LYS A 10 -13.25 32.86 -10.30
N ARG A 11 -14.33 33.11 -11.07
CA ARG A 11 -14.22 33.28 -12.53
C ARG A 11 -12.98 34.16 -12.77
N PRO A 12 -11.97 33.70 -13.53
CA PRO A 12 -10.73 34.44 -13.64
C PRO A 12 -11.02 35.83 -14.22
N ASN A 13 -10.81 36.86 -13.40
CA ASN A 13 -10.86 38.25 -13.85
C ASN A 13 -9.51 38.56 -14.49
N THR A 14 -9.38 38.32 -15.79
CA THR A 14 -8.08 38.40 -16.49
C THR A 14 -8.26 38.62 -17.99
N GLY A 15 -8.41 39.87 -18.41
CA GLY A 15 -8.46 40.23 -19.84
C GLY A 15 -7.26 39.71 -20.64
N ALA A 16 -6.07 39.59 -20.02
CA ALA A 16 -4.87 39.05 -20.65
C ALA A 16 -4.90 37.53 -20.91
N ILE A 17 -5.48 36.74 -19.99
CA ILE A 17 -5.65 35.30 -20.18
C ILE A 17 -6.70 35.05 -21.26
N GLN A 18 -7.76 35.85 -21.25
CA GLN A 18 -8.81 35.79 -22.26
C GLN A 18 -8.28 36.16 -23.64
N SER A 19 -7.49 37.23 -23.79
CA SER A 19 -6.89 37.60 -25.07
C SER A 19 -5.95 36.52 -25.61
N HIS A 20 -5.16 35.88 -24.74
CA HIS A 20 -4.29 34.76 -25.13
C HIS A 20 -5.09 33.53 -25.59
N LEU A 21 -6.15 33.16 -24.85
CA LEU A 21 -7.06 32.07 -25.21
C LEU A 21 -7.76 32.35 -26.55
N THR A 22 -8.27 33.56 -26.75
CA THR A 22 -8.95 33.96 -27.98
C THR A 22 -8.03 33.87 -29.19
N GLN A 23 -6.76 34.30 -29.05
CA GLN A 23 -5.78 34.16 -30.13
C GLN A 23 -5.55 32.68 -30.46
N LYS A 24 -5.25 31.85 -29.46
CA LYS A 24 -4.99 30.41 -29.65
C LYS A 24 -6.19 29.65 -30.21
N LEU A 25 -7.40 30.05 -29.86
CA LEU A 25 -8.62 29.47 -30.40
C LEU A 25 -8.79 29.72 -31.90
N LYS A 26 -8.42 30.91 -32.40
CA LYS A 26 -8.47 31.24 -33.84
C LYS A 26 -7.48 30.42 -34.67
N GLU A 27 -6.35 30.04 -34.07
CA GLU A 27 -5.30 29.23 -34.70
C GLU A 27 -5.66 27.74 -34.78
N GLU A 28 -6.64 27.27 -34.00
CA GLU A 28 -6.95 25.85 -33.81
C GLU A 28 -7.76 25.25 -35.00
N PRO A 29 -7.21 24.27 -35.76
CA PRO A 29 -7.89 23.68 -36.91
C PRO A 29 -9.20 22.98 -36.53
N TRP A 30 -9.18 22.19 -35.46
CA TRP A 30 -10.37 21.46 -35.02
C TRP A 30 -11.53 22.41 -34.69
N PHE A 31 -11.23 23.55 -34.07
CA PHE A 31 -12.23 24.56 -33.76
C PHE A 31 -12.85 25.17 -35.03
N ARG A 32 -12.05 25.42 -36.08
CA ARG A 32 -12.55 25.96 -37.36
C ARG A 32 -13.58 25.01 -38.00
N ASP A 33 -13.28 23.72 -38.00
CA ASP A 33 -14.12 22.69 -38.63
C ASP A 33 -15.37 22.33 -37.81
N ASN A 34 -15.32 22.54 -36.48
CA ASN A 34 -16.36 22.09 -35.55
C ASN A 34 -17.01 23.24 -34.77
N ARG A 35 -16.93 24.47 -35.29
CA ARG A 35 -17.43 25.67 -34.60
C ARG A 35 -18.91 25.57 -34.22
N SER A 36 -19.72 24.93 -35.06
CA SER A 36 -21.15 24.73 -34.83
C SER A 36 -21.48 23.86 -33.61
N LEU A 37 -20.53 23.04 -33.14
CA LEU A 37 -20.70 22.17 -31.97
C LEU A 37 -20.45 22.90 -30.64
N LEU A 38 -20.08 24.18 -30.69
CA LEU A 38 -19.66 24.98 -29.53
C LEU A 38 -20.41 26.31 -29.49
N THR A 39 -20.69 26.78 -28.29
CA THR A 39 -21.22 28.12 -28.04
C THR A 39 -20.06 29.11 -27.97
N TYR A 40 -20.07 30.13 -28.82
CA TYR A 40 -19.03 31.15 -28.85
C TYR A 40 -19.50 32.42 -28.14
N GLN A 41 -18.82 32.82 -27.07
CA GLN A 41 -19.15 33.99 -26.26
C GLN A 41 -17.86 34.69 -25.79
N ASP A 42 -17.81 36.01 -25.94
CA ASP A 42 -16.68 36.86 -25.49
C ASP A 42 -15.29 36.38 -25.94
N GLY A 43 -15.18 35.89 -27.17
CA GLY A 43 -13.89 35.42 -27.69
C GLY A 43 -13.49 34.01 -27.24
N LEU A 44 -14.36 33.30 -26.53
CA LEU A 44 -14.15 31.96 -26.01
C LEU A 44 -15.17 30.97 -26.59
N ALA A 45 -14.81 29.69 -26.62
CA ALA A 45 -15.70 28.62 -27.07
C ALA A 45 -16.06 27.69 -25.91
N TRP A 46 -17.32 27.28 -25.86
CA TRP A 46 -17.89 26.55 -24.74
C TRP A 46 -18.65 25.33 -25.24
N LYS A 47 -18.56 24.23 -24.48
CA LYS A 47 -19.46 23.09 -24.62
C LYS A 47 -20.29 22.98 -23.35
N GLU A 48 -21.57 23.28 -23.46
CA GLU A 48 -22.44 23.46 -22.30
C GLU A 48 -21.83 24.52 -21.36
N SER A 49 -21.48 24.15 -20.13
CA SER A 49 -20.83 25.01 -19.14
C SER A 49 -19.30 24.92 -19.10
N LYS A 50 -18.68 24.18 -20.01
CA LYS A 50 -17.23 23.87 -19.97
C LYS A 50 -16.47 24.59 -21.07
N LEU A 51 -15.33 25.16 -20.71
CA LEU A 51 -14.48 25.90 -21.64
C LEU A 51 -13.77 24.93 -22.59
N TYR A 52 -13.86 25.18 -23.89
CA TYR A 52 -13.08 24.47 -24.89
C TYR A 52 -11.61 24.85 -24.78
N LEU A 53 -10.72 23.85 -24.67
CA LEU A 53 -9.28 24.06 -24.52
C LEU A 53 -8.51 23.72 -25.82
N PRO A 54 -7.87 24.71 -26.48
CA PRO A 54 -7.02 24.49 -27.66
C PRO A 54 -5.85 23.55 -27.37
N ILE A 55 -5.38 22.80 -28.37
CA ILE A 55 -4.29 21.79 -28.22
C ILE A 55 -3.06 22.39 -27.51
N SER A 56 -2.68 23.60 -27.91
CA SER A 56 -1.49 24.31 -27.40
C SER A 56 -1.49 24.51 -25.88
N LEU A 57 -2.67 24.55 -25.23
CA LEU A 57 -2.79 24.81 -23.80
C LEU A 57 -3.04 23.54 -22.97
N ARG A 58 -3.34 22.41 -23.61
CA ARG A 58 -3.71 21.16 -22.91
C ARG A 58 -2.60 20.67 -22.00
N ILE A 59 -1.36 20.62 -22.47
CA ILE A 59 -0.22 20.13 -21.69
C ILE A 59 0.03 21.02 -20.47
N GLN A 60 0.04 22.34 -20.64
CA GLN A 60 0.25 23.27 -19.54
C GLN A 60 -0.85 23.15 -18.47
N THR A 61 -2.12 23.05 -18.90
CA THR A 61 -3.24 22.87 -17.96
C THR A 61 -3.16 21.51 -17.24
N LEU A 62 -2.72 20.45 -17.92
CA LEU A 62 -2.48 19.14 -17.31
C LEU A 62 -1.34 19.18 -16.29
N GLN A 63 -0.24 19.86 -16.60
CA GLN A 63 0.86 20.10 -15.66
C GLN A 63 0.37 20.81 -14.40
N CYS A 64 -0.39 21.89 -14.54
CA CYS A 64 -0.95 22.61 -13.39
C CYS A 64 -1.94 21.75 -12.58
N SER A 65 -2.66 20.84 -13.23
CA SER A 65 -3.72 20.05 -12.58
C SER A 65 -3.24 18.70 -12.03
N HIS A 66 -2.07 18.21 -12.43
CA HIS A 66 -1.51 16.95 -11.96
C HIS A 66 -0.22 17.13 -11.17
N ASP A 67 0.70 17.99 -11.64
CA ASP A 67 2.05 18.12 -11.08
C ASP A 67 2.16 19.16 -9.97
N ALA A 68 1.13 19.99 -9.77
CA ALA A 68 1.09 20.93 -8.67
C ALA A 68 1.19 20.19 -7.33
N LYS A 69 2.13 20.62 -6.46
CA LYS A 69 2.38 20.03 -5.14
C LYS A 69 1.10 19.93 -4.29
N GLN A 70 0.20 20.90 -4.43
CA GLN A 70 -1.07 20.98 -3.71
C GLN A 70 -2.08 19.91 -4.15
N VAL A 71 -1.94 19.41 -5.38
CA VAL A 71 -2.84 18.42 -6.00
C VAL A 71 -2.27 17.00 -5.87
N GLY A 72 -0.96 16.88 -5.60
CA GLY A 72 -0.36 15.63 -5.12
C GLY A 72 -0.35 14.48 -6.13
N HIS A 73 -0.18 14.76 -7.43
CA HIS A 73 -0.13 13.74 -8.48
C HIS A 73 -1.34 12.79 -8.47
N PHE A 74 -2.54 13.35 -8.46
CA PHE A 74 -3.77 12.58 -8.51
C PHE A 74 -3.77 11.54 -9.63
N GLY A 75 -4.28 10.35 -9.31
CA GLY A 75 -4.50 9.30 -10.28
C GLY A 75 -5.52 9.70 -11.35
N PHE A 76 -5.51 8.99 -12.47
CA PHE A 76 -6.28 9.29 -13.67
C PHE A 76 -7.74 9.74 -13.42
N LEU A 77 -8.50 8.99 -12.61
CA LEU A 77 -9.92 9.29 -12.36
C LEU A 77 -10.11 10.63 -11.64
N LYS A 78 -9.25 10.96 -10.66
CA LYS A 78 -9.32 12.21 -9.92
C LYS A 78 -8.92 13.40 -10.80
N THR A 79 -7.85 13.26 -11.58
CA THR A 79 -7.43 14.29 -12.55
C THR A 79 -8.50 14.52 -13.61
N LEU A 80 -9.11 13.45 -14.13
CA LEU A 80 -10.22 13.53 -15.08
C LEU A 80 -11.43 14.24 -14.48
N HIS A 81 -11.80 13.89 -13.24
CA HIS A 81 -12.90 14.53 -12.54
C HIS A 81 -12.65 16.03 -12.39
N PHE A 82 -11.50 16.42 -11.83
CA PHE A 82 -11.13 17.82 -11.64
C PHE A 82 -11.16 18.62 -12.96
N MET A 83 -10.54 18.09 -14.02
CA MET A 83 -10.45 18.78 -15.30
C MET A 83 -11.82 18.94 -15.98
N ARG A 84 -12.70 17.94 -15.87
CA ARG A 84 -14.04 17.95 -16.50
C ARG A 84 -14.99 18.97 -15.90
N TRP A 85 -14.68 19.54 -14.74
CA TRP A 85 -15.52 20.59 -14.15
C TRP A 85 -15.38 21.91 -14.89
N GLN A 86 -14.20 22.21 -15.44
CA GLN A 86 -13.90 23.52 -16.02
C GLN A 86 -13.65 23.45 -17.53
N PHE A 87 -13.11 22.33 -18.03
CA PHE A 87 -12.63 22.23 -19.39
C PHE A 87 -13.26 21.08 -20.17
N TRP A 88 -13.25 21.20 -21.49
CA TRP A 88 -13.63 20.16 -22.42
C TRP A 88 -12.81 20.22 -23.71
N TRP A 89 -12.49 19.05 -24.27
CA TRP A 89 -12.01 18.91 -25.65
C TRP A 89 -12.23 17.47 -26.16
N PRO A 90 -12.22 17.24 -27.48
CA PRO A 90 -12.32 15.89 -28.05
C PRO A 90 -11.13 15.03 -27.63
N GLY A 91 -11.38 13.82 -27.12
CA GLY A 91 -10.30 12.93 -26.69
C GLY A 91 -9.74 13.21 -25.30
N MET A 92 -10.26 14.18 -24.55
CA MET A 92 -9.82 14.57 -23.20
C MET A 92 -9.53 13.41 -22.25
N LYS A 93 -10.37 12.37 -22.24
CA LYS A 93 -10.14 11.18 -21.42
C LYS A 93 -8.82 10.49 -21.76
N LYS A 94 -8.55 10.26 -23.05
CA LYS A 94 -7.34 9.58 -23.54
C LYS A 94 -6.10 10.43 -23.27
N ASP A 95 -6.18 11.73 -23.49
CA ASP A 95 -5.06 12.66 -23.25
C ASP A 95 -4.67 12.69 -21.77
N ILE A 96 -5.65 12.81 -20.87
CA ILE A 96 -5.42 12.79 -19.42
C ILE A 96 -4.85 11.45 -18.98
N GLU A 97 -5.37 10.34 -19.50
CA GLU A 97 -4.87 9.01 -19.18
C GLU A 97 -3.41 8.83 -19.62
N SER A 98 -3.08 9.25 -20.85
CA SER A 98 -1.73 9.20 -21.39
C SER A 98 -0.76 10.04 -20.54
N TYR A 99 -1.17 11.27 -20.19
CA TYR A 99 -0.38 12.18 -19.36
C TYR A 99 -0.08 11.61 -17.97
N VAL A 100 -1.10 11.10 -17.26
CA VAL A 100 -0.92 10.53 -15.92
C VAL A 100 -0.07 9.25 -15.99
N LYS A 101 -0.19 8.45 -17.06
CA LYS A 101 0.64 7.26 -17.26
C LYS A 101 2.11 7.60 -17.53
N SER A 102 2.40 8.70 -18.24
CA SER A 102 3.77 9.12 -18.55
C SER A 102 4.46 9.88 -17.42
N CYS A 103 3.75 10.24 -16.34
CA CYS A 103 4.31 10.93 -15.19
C CYS A 103 5.42 10.09 -14.50
N ALA A 104 6.66 10.59 -14.57
CA ALA A 104 7.83 9.94 -13.99
C ALA A 104 7.72 9.77 -12.46
N THR A 105 7.18 10.78 -11.75
CA THR A 105 6.95 10.73 -10.30
C THR A 105 5.98 9.61 -9.93
N CYS A 106 4.83 9.54 -10.63
CA CYS A 106 3.85 8.47 -10.44
C CYS A 106 4.45 7.09 -10.74
N ALA A 107 5.21 6.96 -11.83
CA ALA A 107 5.85 5.72 -12.22
C ALA A 107 6.89 5.26 -11.19
N ALA A 108 7.71 6.17 -10.65
CA ALA A 108 8.70 5.86 -9.62
C ALA A 108 8.05 5.38 -8.31
N ILE A 109 6.97 6.03 -7.86
CA ILE A 109 6.22 5.62 -6.67
C ILE A 109 5.56 4.26 -6.89
N LYS A 110 4.96 4.02 -8.06
CA LYS A 110 4.36 2.73 -8.40
C LYS A 110 5.38 1.61 -8.47
N LYS A 111 6.58 1.84 -9.02
CA LYS A 111 7.66 0.82 -9.05
C LYS A 111 8.11 0.42 -7.65
N LYS A 112 8.25 1.38 -6.73
CA LYS A 112 8.51 1.09 -5.30
C LYS A 112 7.39 0.28 -4.64
N LYS A 113 6.16 0.41 -5.13
CA LYS A 113 4.96 -0.30 -4.68
C LYS A 113 4.56 -1.44 -5.60
N SER A 114 5.42 -1.87 -6.54
CA SER A 114 5.07 -3.01 -7.37
C SER A 114 4.79 -4.15 -6.41
N PRO A 115 3.60 -4.80 -6.45
CA PRO A 115 3.51 -6.10 -5.82
C PRO A 115 4.66 -6.89 -6.44
N GLY A 116 5.41 -7.59 -5.60
CA GLY A 116 6.38 -8.55 -6.13
C GLY A 116 5.67 -9.58 -7.00
N LYS A 117 6.32 -10.72 -7.24
CA LYS A 117 5.54 -11.90 -7.65
C LYS A 117 4.33 -12.02 -6.69
N PRO A 118 3.13 -12.33 -7.21
CA PRO A 118 2.00 -12.59 -6.31
C PRO A 118 2.50 -13.57 -5.24
N PRO A 119 2.17 -13.34 -3.96
CA PRO A 119 2.60 -14.25 -2.90
C PRO A 119 2.23 -15.66 -3.33
N GLY A 120 3.18 -16.59 -3.19
CA GLY A 120 2.94 -17.99 -3.51
C GLY A 120 1.75 -18.51 -2.73
N LEU A 121 1.16 -19.62 -3.18
CA LEU A 121 0.11 -20.28 -2.41
C LEU A 121 0.63 -20.58 -0.99
N LEU A 122 -0.21 -20.35 0.02
CA LEU A 122 0.09 -20.73 1.39
C LEU A 122 0.41 -22.23 1.40
N GLN A 123 1.59 -22.59 1.88
CA GLN A 123 1.94 -23.98 2.07
C GLN A 123 1.27 -24.46 3.35
N GLN A 124 0.22 -25.26 3.20
CA GLN A 124 -0.43 -25.89 4.35
C GLN A 124 0.53 -26.90 4.96
N ILE A 125 0.73 -26.81 6.28
CA ILE A 125 1.44 -27.83 7.04
C ILE A 125 0.57 -29.09 7.01
N LYS A 126 1.14 -30.25 6.68
CA LYS A 126 0.40 -31.51 6.72
C LYS A 126 -0.08 -31.77 8.14
N ASP A 127 -1.34 -32.16 8.29
CA ASP A 127 -1.90 -32.47 9.60
C ASP A 127 -1.11 -33.65 10.22
N PRO A 128 -0.68 -33.54 11.49
CA PRO A 128 -0.02 -34.63 12.19
C PRO A 128 -0.95 -35.84 12.33
N CYS A 129 -0.39 -37.04 12.45
CA CYS A 129 -1.18 -38.28 12.58
C CYS A 129 -1.51 -38.62 14.03
N GLN A 130 -0.81 -38.04 15.00
CA GLN A 130 -1.02 -38.29 16.42
C GLN A 130 -0.76 -37.03 17.27
N PRO A 131 -1.38 -36.93 18.46
CA PRO A 131 -1.08 -35.86 19.42
C PRO A 131 0.42 -35.76 19.72
N TRP A 132 0.92 -34.53 19.85
CA TRP A 132 2.31 -34.24 20.22
C TRP A 132 3.37 -34.75 19.24
N GLU A 133 2.98 -35.10 18.02
CA GLU A 133 3.94 -35.38 16.96
C GLU A 133 4.67 -34.11 16.51
N GLU A 134 3.90 -33.02 16.42
CA GLU A 134 4.38 -31.74 15.94
C GLU A 134 3.74 -30.59 16.72
N ILE A 135 4.56 -29.62 17.10
CA ILE A 135 4.08 -28.44 17.82
C ILE A 135 4.44 -27.16 17.07
N ALA A 136 3.62 -26.14 17.25
CA ALA A 136 3.96 -24.76 16.93
C ALA A 136 4.22 -23.97 18.22
N MET A 137 5.28 -23.15 18.23
CA MET A 137 5.64 -22.27 19.33
C MET A 137 5.53 -20.80 18.92
N GLY A 138 4.98 -19.98 19.83
CA GLY A 138 4.84 -18.54 19.66
C GLY A 138 5.13 -17.77 20.94
N PHE A 139 5.31 -16.45 20.81
CA PHE A 139 5.65 -15.58 21.93
C PHE A 139 4.81 -14.31 21.87
N ILE A 140 4.13 -14.00 22.97
CA ILE A 140 3.52 -12.70 23.21
C ILE A 140 4.48 -11.94 24.10
N VAL A 141 5.19 -10.97 23.50
CA VAL A 141 6.26 -10.19 24.12
C VAL A 141 5.77 -8.79 24.54
N GLU A 142 6.64 -8.00 25.16
CA GLU A 142 6.36 -6.61 25.58
C GLU A 142 5.19 -6.48 26.57
N LEU A 143 5.02 -7.50 27.42
CA LEU A 143 4.00 -7.49 28.46
C LEU A 143 4.52 -6.82 29.74
N PRO A 144 3.63 -6.18 30.53
CA PRO A 144 3.96 -5.78 31.88
C PRO A 144 4.43 -6.99 32.70
N GLU A 145 5.40 -6.76 33.59
CA GLU A 145 5.88 -7.83 34.46
C GLU A 145 4.74 -8.36 35.34
N SER A 146 4.57 -9.68 35.33
CA SER A 146 3.61 -10.37 36.19
C SER A 146 4.25 -11.62 36.80
N ARG A 147 4.38 -11.62 38.14
CA ARG A 147 5.02 -12.70 38.91
C ARG A 147 6.42 -13.05 38.37
N GLY A 148 7.20 -12.04 38.00
CA GLY A 148 8.53 -12.19 37.43
C GLY A 148 8.57 -12.72 36.00
N ASN A 149 7.44 -12.74 35.26
CA ASN A 149 7.39 -13.09 33.84
C ASN A 149 7.09 -11.86 33.00
N ILE A 150 7.69 -11.81 31.82
CA ILE A 150 7.56 -10.69 30.86
C ILE A 150 7.05 -11.13 29.49
N VAL A 151 6.90 -12.44 29.29
CA VAL A 151 6.46 -13.05 28.03
C VAL A 151 5.48 -14.18 28.32
N ILE A 152 4.45 -14.30 27.49
CA ILE A 152 3.62 -15.50 27.40
C ILE A 152 4.15 -16.34 26.24
N TRP A 153 4.67 -17.52 26.55
CA TRP A 153 5.08 -18.52 25.58
C TRP A 153 3.90 -19.45 25.27
N THR A 154 3.56 -19.57 24.00
CA THR A 154 2.49 -20.43 23.51
C THR A 154 3.08 -21.70 22.90
N VAL A 155 2.49 -22.84 23.24
CA VAL A 155 2.81 -24.16 22.67
C VAL A 155 1.53 -24.79 22.18
N THR A 156 1.37 -24.90 20.88
CA THR A 156 0.19 -25.49 20.25
C THR A 156 0.57 -26.85 19.68
N ASP A 157 -0.07 -27.91 20.16
CA ASP A 157 -0.05 -29.20 19.47
C ASP A 157 -0.85 -29.07 18.17
N LEU A 158 -0.24 -29.37 17.03
CA LEU A 158 -0.88 -29.25 15.72
C LEU A 158 -2.02 -30.27 15.52
N PHE A 159 -2.14 -31.26 16.41
CA PHE A 159 -3.24 -32.22 16.40
C PHE A 159 -4.38 -31.86 17.37
N SER A 160 -4.07 -31.26 18.53
CA SER A 160 -5.01 -31.18 19.65
C SER A 160 -5.08 -29.81 20.33
N PHE A 161 -4.44 -29.65 21.50
CA PHE A 161 -4.63 -28.55 22.44
C PHE A 161 -3.45 -27.58 22.48
N GLN A 162 -3.68 -26.42 23.09
CA GLN A 162 -2.68 -25.38 23.33
C GLN A 162 -2.36 -25.23 24.81
N HIS A 163 -1.09 -24.98 25.11
CA HIS A 163 -0.57 -24.62 26.42
C HIS A 163 0.01 -23.19 26.39
N LEU A 164 -0.10 -22.51 27.54
CA LEU A 164 0.43 -21.17 27.75
C LEU A 164 1.32 -21.16 29.00
N PHE A 165 2.51 -20.59 28.88
CA PHE A 165 3.47 -20.52 29.97
C PHE A 165 4.00 -19.10 30.15
N GLY A 166 4.11 -18.65 31.40
CA GLY A 166 4.82 -17.41 31.74
C GLY A 166 6.32 -17.62 31.72
N ILE A 167 7.04 -16.85 30.90
CA ILE A 167 8.48 -16.92 30.71
C ILE A 167 9.14 -15.59 31.04
N SER A 168 10.32 -15.68 31.64
CA SER A 168 11.16 -14.54 32.01
C SER A 168 12.52 -14.57 31.33
N SER A 169 12.98 -15.74 30.89
CA SER A 169 14.29 -15.93 30.28
C SER A 169 14.36 -17.24 29.48
N ALA A 170 15.34 -17.34 28.58
CA ALA A 170 15.63 -18.55 27.82
C ALA A 170 15.89 -19.80 28.70
N PRO A 171 16.68 -19.72 29.79
CA PRO A 171 16.88 -20.87 30.69
C PRO A 171 15.58 -21.34 31.36
N LYS A 172 14.69 -20.41 31.73
CA LYS A 172 13.39 -20.77 32.28
C LYS A 172 12.54 -21.51 31.25
N LEU A 173 12.55 -21.04 30.00
CA LEU A 173 11.87 -21.71 28.90
C LEU A 173 12.34 -23.15 28.73
N ALA A 174 13.66 -23.38 28.62
CA ALA A 174 14.22 -24.72 28.46
C ALA A 174 13.78 -25.67 29.60
N ARG A 175 13.80 -25.19 30.85
CA ARG A 175 13.33 -25.96 32.01
C ARG A 175 11.83 -26.29 31.94
N VAL A 176 11.00 -25.30 31.59
CA VAL A 176 9.55 -25.50 31.43
C VAL A 176 9.27 -26.46 30.29
N PHE A 177 9.99 -26.34 29.18
CA PHE A 177 9.88 -27.25 28.04
C PHE A 177 10.17 -28.69 28.44
N LEU A 178 11.32 -28.94 29.08
CA LEU A 178 11.69 -30.30 29.50
C LEU A 178 10.65 -30.89 30.45
N LYS A 179 10.19 -30.10 31.44
CA LYS A 179 9.27 -30.57 32.48
C LYS A 179 7.83 -30.76 32.00
N HIS A 180 7.33 -29.87 31.16
CA HIS A 180 5.91 -29.84 30.81
C HIS A 180 5.62 -30.34 29.40
N ILE A 181 6.62 -30.42 28.53
CA ILE A 181 6.44 -30.93 27.17
C ILE A 181 7.12 -32.30 27.04
N TYR A 182 8.44 -32.35 27.16
CA TYR A 182 9.18 -33.61 26.95
C TYR A 182 8.83 -34.70 27.97
N GLN A 183 8.78 -34.38 29.27
CA GLN A 183 8.48 -35.38 30.30
C GLN A 183 7.06 -35.96 30.19
N LEU A 184 6.10 -35.18 29.70
CA LEU A 184 4.70 -35.61 29.61
C LEU A 184 4.36 -36.27 28.27
N HIS A 185 5.01 -35.85 27.18
CA HIS A 185 4.59 -36.22 25.83
C HIS A 185 5.69 -36.91 25.01
N GLY A 186 6.91 -37.00 25.54
CA GLY A 186 8.03 -37.64 24.87
C GLY A 186 8.63 -36.79 23.75
N VAL A 187 9.35 -37.45 22.85
CA VAL A 187 10.13 -36.78 21.80
C VAL A 187 9.23 -36.35 20.65
N LEU A 188 9.28 -35.06 20.32
CA LEU A 188 8.55 -34.46 19.20
C LEU A 188 9.32 -34.70 17.89
N LYS A 189 8.60 -34.91 16.78
CA LYS A 189 9.22 -35.00 15.46
C LYS A 189 9.58 -33.63 14.91
N ARG A 190 8.69 -32.64 15.06
CA ARG A 190 8.88 -31.30 14.51
C ARG A 190 8.39 -30.19 15.45
N ILE A 191 9.17 -29.12 15.53
CA ILE A 191 8.83 -27.89 16.22
C ILE A 191 8.85 -26.76 15.18
N ILE A 192 7.72 -26.09 14.99
CA ILE A 192 7.60 -24.90 14.14
C ILE A 192 7.63 -23.69 15.05
N SER A 193 8.53 -22.74 14.81
CA SER A 193 8.67 -21.57 15.67
C SER A 193 8.79 -20.29 14.86
N ILE A 194 8.15 -19.23 15.34
CA ILE A 194 8.44 -17.88 14.85
C ILE A 194 9.73 -17.41 15.52
N TYR A 195 10.63 -16.79 14.76
CA TYR A 195 11.87 -16.25 15.33
C TYR A 195 11.56 -15.19 16.39
N CYS A 196 12.24 -15.28 17.54
CA CYS A 196 12.14 -14.32 18.63
C CYS A 196 13.49 -14.21 19.34
N LYS A 197 13.86 -13.02 19.83
CA LYS A 197 15.13 -12.81 20.56
C LYS A 197 15.30 -13.74 21.77
N ILE A 198 14.21 -14.15 22.41
CA ILE A 198 14.28 -15.14 23.49
C ILE A 198 14.76 -16.49 22.96
N LEU A 199 14.31 -16.90 21.76
CA LEU A 199 14.74 -18.14 21.12
C LEU A 199 16.22 -18.13 20.72
N GLU A 200 16.78 -16.95 20.43
CA GLU A 200 18.22 -16.83 20.12
C GLU A 200 19.09 -17.31 21.29
N GLY A 201 18.67 -17.03 22.53
CA GLY A 201 19.32 -17.57 23.73
C GLY A 201 19.02 -19.06 23.95
N VAL A 202 17.88 -19.55 23.47
CA VAL A 202 17.41 -20.94 23.59
C VAL A 202 18.14 -21.87 22.61
N CYS A 203 18.46 -21.43 21.39
CA CYS A 203 19.24 -22.19 20.40
C CYS A 203 20.70 -22.40 20.80
N LYS A 204 21.21 -21.62 21.76
CA LYS A 204 22.55 -21.77 22.34
C LYS A 204 22.60 -22.72 23.55
N THR A 205 21.45 -23.28 23.93
CA THR A 205 21.32 -24.24 25.04
C THR A 205 20.90 -25.60 24.47
N ASP A 206 21.65 -26.66 24.76
CA ASP A 206 21.42 -28.02 24.23
C ASP A 206 20.23 -28.73 24.94
N TRP A 207 19.02 -28.19 24.85
CA TRP A 207 17.82 -28.81 25.46
C TRP A 207 16.94 -29.55 24.44
N VAL A 208 17.20 -29.39 23.15
CA VAL A 208 16.46 -30.07 22.09
C VAL A 208 17.00 -31.48 21.96
N TYR A 209 16.13 -32.48 22.10
CA TYR A 209 16.54 -33.87 21.98
C TYR A 209 17.05 -34.20 20.57
N PRO A 210 18.10 -35.04 20.43
CA PRO A 210 18.50 -35.57 19.13
C PRO A 210 17.32 -36.23 18.42
N GLY A 211 17.01 -35.76 17.20
CA GLY A 211 15.88 -36.24 16.39
C GLY A 211 14.69 -35.28 16.31
N THR A 212 14.67 -34.18 17.05
CA THR A 212 13.66 -33.12 16.90
C THR A 212 14.14 -32.04 15.92
N PHE A 213 13.35 -31.74 14.89
CA PHE A 213 13.66 -30.69 13.91
C PHE A 213 12.97 -29.37 14.29
N ILE A 214 13.75 -28.27 14.36
CA ILE A 214 13.20 -26.92 14.55
C ILE A 214 13.16 -26.20 13.19
N CYS A 215 11.96 -25.74 12.81
CA CYS A 215 11.74 -24.95 11.61
C CYS A 215 11.38 -23.51 12.01
N PHE A 216 12.16 -22.54 11.55
CA PHE A 216 11.86 -21.12 11.72
C PHE A 216 11.01 -20.62 10.55
N SER A 217 9.91 -19.90 10.85
CA SER A 217 9.17 -19.18 9.81
C SER A 217 10.02 -18.05 9.23
N SER A 218 9.81 -17.70 7.96
CA SER A 218 10.49 -16.57 7.33
C SER A 218 10.32 -15.29 8.13
N GLU A 219 11.42 -14.55 8.33
CA GLU A 219 11.39 -13.20 8.90
C GLU A 219 10.74 -12.22 7.91
N TYR A 220 9.99 -11.25 8.43
CA TYR A 220 9.43 -10.12 7.68
C TYR A 220 10.26 -8.87 7.91
#